data_AF-A0A529YCG8-F1
#
_entry.id   AF-A0A529YCG8-F1
#
_cell.length_a   1.000
_cell.length_b   1.000
_cell.length_c   1.000
_cell.angle_alpha   90.00
_cell.angle_beta   90.00
_cell.angle_gamma   90.00
#
_symmetry.space_group_name_H-M   'P 1'
#
loop_
_entity.id
_entity.type
_entity.pdbx_description
1 polymer ?
#
loop_
_entity_poly.entity_id
_entity_poly.type
_entity_poly.pdbx_seq_one_letter_code
_entity_poly.pdbx_strand_id
1 'polypeptide(L)' 'AWMVMVQVCTHLGCIPLGQEGDFGGWFCPCHGSQYDTAGRIRKGPAPENMAIPVFKFISDTKILIG' A
#
# COMPACT_ATOMS: atom_id res chain seq x y z
N ALA A 1 -6.61 11.52 -9.39
CA ALA A 1 -5.60 11.67 -8.33
C ALA A 1 -4.61 10.52 -8.44
N TRP A 2 -3.36 10.70 -8.02
CA TRP A 2 -2.32 9.66 -8.04
C TRP A 2 -2.08 9.12 -6.64
N MET A 3 -1.77 7.84 -6.53
CA MET A 3 -1.29 7.19 -5.31
C MET A 3 0.03 6.49 -5.65
N VAL A 4 1.08 6.78 -4.88
CA VAL A 4 2.39 6.15 -5.01
C VAL A 4 2.76 5.56 -3.66
N MET A 5 2.98 4.26 -3.61
CA MET A 5 3.33 3.54 -2.38
C MET A 5 4.05 2.23 -2.73
N VAL A 6 4.79 1.69 -1.77
CA VAL A 6 5.44 0.38 -1.88
C VAL A 6 4.45 -0.70 -1.45
N GLN A 7 4.03 -1.55 -2.38
CA GLN A 7 3.06 -2.63 -2.17
C GLN A 7 3.69 -3.83 -1.43
N VAL A 8 4.28 -3.58 -0.26
CA VAL A 8 4.89 -4.59 0.59
C VAL A 8 4.21 -4.52 1.95
N CYS A 9 3.62 -5.64 2.37
CA CYS A 9 2.96 -5.74 3.66
C CYS A 9 3.98 -5.51 4.77
N THR A 10 3.72 -4.54 5.64
CA THR A 10 4.62 -4.18 6.75
C THR A 10 4.65 -5.22 7.87
N HIS A 11 3.81 -6.26 7.80
CA HIS A 11 3.91 -7.41 8.69
C HIS A 11 5.20 -8.20 8.44
N LEU A 12 5.26 -8.93 7.32
CA LEU A 12 6.38 -9.84 6.98
C LEU A 12 6.71 -9.85 5.47
N GLY A 13 6.38 -8.77 4.74
CA GLY A 13 6.90 -8.55 3.39
C GLY A 13 6.14 -9.19 2.23
N CYS A 14 5.02 -9.88 2.46
CA CYS A 14 4.16 -10.37 1.37
C CYS A 14 3.62 -9.21 0.49
N ILE A 15 3.18 -9.51 -0.74
CA ILE A 15 2.51 -8.55 -1.62
C ILE A 15 0.98 -8.63 -1.43
N PRO A 16 0.31 -7.57 -0.93
CA PRO A 16 -1.14 -7.56 -0.77
C PRO A 16 -1.91 -7.53 -2.10
N LEU A 17 -3.01 -8.26 -2.20
CA LEU A 17 -3.94 -8.27 -3.33
C LEU A 17 -4.73 -6.95 -3.35
N GLY A 18 -4.96 -6.38 -4.54
CA GLY A 18 -5.71 -5.12 -4.69
C GLY A 18 -7.22 -5.33 -4.80
N GLN A 19 -7.99 -4.29 -4.50
CA GLN A 19 -9.46 -4.25 -4.60
C GLN A 19 -10.13 -5.35 -3.76
N GLU A 20 -9.49 -5.73 -2.66
CA GLU A 20 -9.92 -6.78 -1.75
C GLU A 20 -9.94 -6.31 -0.29
N GLY A 21 -10.57 -7.10 0.57
CA GLY A 21 -10.75 -6.82 1.99
C GLY A 21 -11.92 -5.87 2.28
N ASP A 22 -12.17 -5.65 3.57
CA ASP A 22 -13.35 -4.95 4.09
C ASP A 22 -13.33 -3.44 3.77
N PHE A 23 -12.18 -2.91 3.34
CA PHE A 23 -11.93 -1.49 3.12
C PHE A 23 -11.73 -1.12 1.64
N GLY A 24 -11.99 -2.05 0.72
CA GLY A 24 -11.88 -1.84 -0.74
C GLY A 24 -10.48 -1.44 -1.22
N GLY A 25 -9.46 -1.77 -0.42
CA GLY A 25 -8.08 -1.39 -0.64
C GLY A 25 -7.22 -2.61 -0.96
N TRP A 26 -6.46 -3.07 0.02
CA TRP A 26 -5.46 -4.12 -0.16
C TRP A 26 -5.56 -5.20 0.90
N PHE A 27 -5.58 -6.46 0.48
CA PHE A 27 -5.67 -7.61 1.37
C PHE A 27 -4.39 -8.45 1.33
N CYS A 28 -3.73 -8.66 2.46
CA CYS A 28 -2.59 -9.54 2.57
C CYS A 28 -3.05 -10.96 2.98
N PRO A 29 -3.05 -11.95 2.06
CA PRO A 29 -3.60 -13.27 2.32
C PRO A 29 -2.76 -14.10 3.30
N CYS A 30 -1.50 -13.71 3.54
CA CYS A 30 -0.60 -14.43 4.43
C CYS A 30 -1.11 -14.52 5.88
N HIS A 31 -1.58 -13.40 6.45
CA HIS A 31 -2.01 -13.32 7.85
C HIS A 31 -3.23 -12.42 8.07
N GLY A 32 -3.88 -11.99 6.98
CA GLY A 32 -5.14 -11.25 7.05
C GLY A 32 -5.03 -9.75 7.29
N SER A 33 -3.86 -9.12 7.10
CA SER A 33 -3.75 -7.65 7.16
C SER A 33 -4.57 -7.01 6.04
N GLN A 34 -5.38 -6.01 6.38
CA GLN A 34 -6.21 -5.26 5.43
C GLN A 34 -5.85 -3.79 5.47
N TYR A 35 -5.58 -3.22 4.30
CA TYR A 35 -5.29 -1.82 4.10
C TYR A 35 -6.43 -1.15 3.33
N ASP A 36 -6.68 0.13 3.59
CA ASP A 36 -7.60 0.91 2.75
C ASP A 36 -6.94 1.33 1.43
N THR A 37 -7.69 2.02 0.56
CA THR A 37 -7.20 2.48 -0.75
C THR A 37 -5.97 3.39 -0.66
N ALA A 38 -5.72 4.01 0.50
CA ALA A 38 -4.57 4.85 0.77
C ALA A 38 -3.34 4.08 1.31
N GLY A 39 -3.40 2.74 1.36
CA GLY A 39 -2.34 1.90 1.91
C GLY A 39 -2.25 1.95 3.44
N ARG A 40 -3.27 2.47 4.14
CA ARG A 40 -3.25 2.55 5.62
C ARG A 40 -3.76 1.25 6.23
N ILE A 41 -3.05 0.72 7.21
CA ILE A 41 -3.47 -0.50 7.90
C ILE A 41 -4.75 -0.25 8.69
N ARG A 42 -5.77 -1.09 8.48
CA ARG A 42 -7.08 -0.98 9.14
C ARG A 42 -7.41 -2.16 10.03
N LYS A 43 -6.84 -3.34 9.73
CA LYS A 43 -7.11 -4.60 10.44
C LYS A 43 -5.98 -5.60 10.22
N GLY A 44 -5.73 -6.45 11.21
CA GLY A 44 -4.75 -7.54 11.14
C GLY A 44 -3.39 -7.18 11.76
N PRO A 45 -2.37 -8.06 11.60
CA PRO A 45 -1.13 -7.99 12.38
C PRO A 45 -0.06 -7.02 11.87
N ALA A 46 -0.27 -6.39 10.69
CA ALA A 46 0.68 -5.41 10.19
C ALA A 46 0.78 -4.20 11.14
N PRO A 47 1.99 -3.78 11.54
CA PRO A 47 2.17 -2.71 12.53
C PRO A 47 2.03 -1.30 11.93
N GLU A 48 2.22 -1.15 10.62
CA GLU A 48 2.38 0.15 9.97
C GLU A 48 1.64 0.24 8.63
N ASN A 49 1.43 1.46 8.14
CA ASN A 49 0.91 1.72 6.80
C ASN A 49 1.96 1.35 5.73
N MET A 50 1.54 1.12 4.49
CA MET A 50 2.46 0.93 3.37
C MET A 50 3.36 2.15 3.20
N ALA A 51 4.65 1.91 2.94
CA ALA A 51 5.64 2.96 2.80
C ALA A 51 5.35 3.83 1.56
N ILE A 52 5.50 5.14 1.71
CA ILE A 52 5.50 6.08 0.59
C ILE A 52 6.97 6.27 0.18
N PRO A 53 7.37 5.91 -1.05
CA PRO A 53 8.74 6.12 -1.48
C PRO A 53 9.04 7.61 -1.66
N VAL A 54 10.31 8.00 -1.66
CA VAL A 54 10.69 9.34 -2.11
C VAL A 54 10.40 9.44 -3.60
N PHE A 55 9.63 10.45 -4.01
CA PHE A 55 9.33 10.71 -5.41
C PHE A 55 9.15 12.20 -5.69
N LYS A 56 9.27 12.58 -6.96
CA LYS A 56 8.89 13.91 -7.45
C LYS A 56 8.27 13.83 -8.84
N PHE A 57 7.33 14.74 -9.12
CA PHE A 57 6.87 14.97 -10.48
C PHE A 57 7.95 15.73 -11.27
N ILE A 58 8.29 15.23 -12.46
CA ILE A 58 9.21 15.87 -13.40
C ILE A 58 8.47 16.48 -14.61
N SER A 59 7.19 16.16 -14.74
CA SER A 59 6.18 16.82 -15.58
C SER A 59 4.79 16.47 -15.05
N ASP A 60 3.74 17.02 -15.65
CA ASP A 60 2.34 16.73 -15.27
C ASP A 60 1.96 15.24 -15.35
N THR A 61 2.74 14.43 -16.08
CA THR A 61 2.45 13.02 -16.38
C THR A 61 3.62 12.07 -16.09
N LYS A 62 4.74 12.56 -15.53
CA LYS A 62 5.91 11.74 -15.22
C LYS A 62 6.38 11.93 -13.79
N ILE A 63 6.62 10.80 -13.12
CA ILE A 63 7.14 10.73 -11.75
C ILE A 63 8.52 10.06 -11.80
N LEU A 64 9.49 10.65 -11.10
CA LEU A 64 10.76 10.01 -10.76
C LEU A 64 10.65 9.46 -9.32
N ILE A 65 11.01 8.19 -9.14
CA ILE A 65 11.04 7.49 -7.85
C ILE A 65 12.51 7.24 -7.50
N GLY A 66 12.93 7.63 -6.29
CA GLY A 66 14.34 7.74 -5.90
C GLY A 66 15.01 9.05 -6.35
#